data_AF-A0A8T3WL23-F1
#
_entry.id   AF-A0A8T3WL23-F1
#
_cell.length_a   1.000
_cell.length_b   1.000
_cell.length_c   1.000
_cell.angle_alpha   90.00
_cell.angle_beta   90.00
_cell.angle_gamma   90.00
#
_symmetry.space_group_name_H-M   'P 1'
#
loop_
_entity.id
_entity.type
_entity.pdbx_description
1 polymer ?
#
loop_
_entity_poly.entity_id
_entity_poly.type
_entity_poly.pdbx_seq_one_letter_code
_entity_poly.pdbx_strand_id
1 'polypeptide(L)'
;MKLGVILLPLLVLISGCYHIDADKNMECTSDSECAPAGCSGQICAPAEKTSEIITTCEYREEYSCLKLTSCGCVDNKCAWLENDNYKECLEEVRG
;
A
#
# COMPACT_ATOMS: atom_id res chain seq x y z
N MET A 1 -28.87 27.02 49.70
CA MET A 1 -27.51 26.94 49.12
C MET A 1 -27.32 25.57 48.48
N LYS A 2 -27.36 25.49 47.14
CA LYS A 2 -26.79 24.43 46.29
C LYS A 2 -27.11 24.80 44.83
N LEU A 3 -26.50 25.88 44.36
CA LEU A 3 -26.64 26.41 42.99
C LEU A 3 -25.37 26.19 42.14
N GLY A 4 -24.49 25.28 42.56
CA GLY A 4 -23.12 25.18 42.02
C GLY A 4 -22.72 23.84 41.41
N VAL A 5 -23.66 22.96 41.03
CA VAL A 5 -23.32 21.60 40.54
C VAL A 5 -24.17 21.18 39.34
N ILE A 6 -24.47 22.09 38.41
CA ILE A 6 -25.22 21.72 37.17
C ILE A 6 -24.53 22.22 35.88
N LEU A 7 -23.42 22.96 35.97
CA LEU A 7 -22.74 23.51 34.77
C LEU A 7 -21.51 22.74 34.28
N LEU A 8 -21.16 21.59 34.88
CA LEU A 8 -19.97 20.81 34.50
C LEU A 8 -20.15 19.62 33.54
N PRO A 9 -21.35 19.08 33.18
CA PRO A 9 -21.39 17.90 32.32
C PRO A 9 -21.30 18.23 30.82
N LEU A 10 -21.46 19.50 30.42
CA LEU A 10 -21.53 19.88 28.99
C LEU A 10 -20.17 19.96 28.28
N LEU A 11 -19.06 20.07 29.01
CA LEU A 11 -17.70 20.09 28.42
C LEU A 11 -17.08 18.70 28.26
N VAL A 12 -17.64 17.65 28.89
CA VAL A 12 -17.09 16.29 28.83
C VAL A 12 -17.60 15.50 27.61
N LEU A 13 -18.65 15.99 26.93
CA LEU A 13 -19.28 15.30 25.78
C LEU A 13 -18.59 15.56 24.43
N ILE A 14 -17.61 16.47 24.34
CA ILE A 14 -16.91 16.81 23.08
C ILE A 14 -15.52 16.17 22.95
N SER A 15 -15.01 15.47 23.96
CA SER A 15 -13.79 14.63 23.84
C SER A 15 -14.09 13.19 23.41
N GLY A 16 -15.28 12.91 22.88
CA GLY A 16 -15.60 11.63 22.26
C GLY A 16 -14.88 11.49 20.91
N CYS A 17 -13.72 10.82 20.92
CA CYS A 17 -13.02 10.21 19.79
C CYS A 17 -13.08 10.97 18.44
N TYR A 18 -12.34 12.06 18.29
CA TYR A 18 -11.87 12.46 16.96
C TYR A 18 -10.61 11.65 16.60
N HIS A 19 -10.81 10.37 16.29
CA HIS A 19 -9.85 9.67 15.42
C HIS A 19 -10.16 10.13 14.00
N ILE A 20 -9.36 11.08 13.51
CA ILE A 20 -9.29 11.38 12.09
C ILE A 20 -8.52 10.20 11.49
N ASP A 21 -9.20 9.10 11.22
CA ASP A 21 -8.69 8.06 10.34
C ASP A 21 -8.70 8.67 8.93
N ALA A 22 -7.68 9.47 8.62
CA ALA A 22 -7.32 9.78 7.25
C ALA A 22 -7.19 8.44 6.52
N ASP A 23 -7.96 8.30 5.44
CA ASP A 23 -8.24 7.09 4.68
C ASP A 23 -7.22 5.95 4.88
N LYS A 24 -7.62 4.91 5.63
CA LYS A 24 -6.77 3.78 6.04
C LYS A 24 -6.42 2.82 4.90
N ASN A 25 -6.58 3.25 3.64
CA ASN A 25 -6.51 2.39 2.45
C ASN A 25 -5.60 2.94 1.33
N MET A 26 -4.93 4.07 1.57
CA MET A 26 -3.85 4.54 0.70
C MET A 26 -2.54 3.89 1.13
N GLU A 27 -1.93 3.13 0.23
CA GLU A 27 -0.62 2.49 0.44
C GLU A 27 0.55 3.40 0.06
N CYS A 28 0.33 4.34 -0.85
CA CYS A 28 1.37 5.24 -1.37
C CYS A 28 0.74 6.54 -1.91
N THR A 29 1.56 7.58 -2.05
CA THR A 29 1.21 8.82 -2.78
C THR A 29 2.14 9.13 -3.95
N SER A 30 3.27 8.44 -4.03
CA SER A 30 4.31 8.60 -5.05
C SER A 30 5.01 7.27 -5.33
N ASP A 31 5.60 7.13 -6.52
CA ASP A 31 6.30 5.90 -6.92
C ASP A 31 7.44 5.53 -5.97
N SER A 32 8.11 6.52 -5.37
CA SER A 32 9.23 6.30 -4.43
C SER A 32 8.82 5.61 -3.13
N GLU A 33 7.53 5.54 -2.83
CA GLU A 33 7.01 4.82 -1.67
C GLU A 33 6.76 3.34 -1.98
N CYS A 34 6.99 2.89 -3.21
CA CYS A 34 6.81 1.51 -3.64
C CYS A 34 8.14 0.86 -3.99
N ALA A 35 8.29 -0.42 -3.67
CA ALA A 35 9.47 -1.19 -4.04
C ALA A 35 9.16 -2.67 -4.31
N PRO A 36 9.96 -3.34 -5.16
CA PRO A 36 9.90 -4.79 -5.32
C PRO A 36 10.18 -5.52 -4.00
N ALA A 37 9.42 -6.57 -3.74
CA ALA A 37 9.47 -7.42 -2.55
C ALA A 37 9.19 -8.89 -2.92
N GLY A 38 9.28 -9.78 -1.92
CA GLY A 38 9.21 -11.22 -2.11
C GLY A 38 10.53 -11.81 -2.61
N CYS A 39 10.71 -13.12 -2.42
CA CYS A 39 12.01 -13.77 -2.68
C CYS A 39 12.46 -13.67 -4.15
N SER A 40 11.53 -13.67 -5.10
CA SER A 40 11.81 -13.53 -6.53
C SER A 40 11.63 -12.11 -7.05
N GLY A 41 11.41 -11.14 -6.15
CA GLY A 41 11.09 -9.76 -6.52
C GLY A 41 9.73 -9.62 -7.22
N GLN A 42 8.82 -10.55 -6.98
CA GLN A 42 7.56 -10.68 -7.72
C GLN A 42 6.44 -9.79 -7.19
N ILE A 43 6.58 -9.24 -5.99
CA ILE A 43 5.57 -8.40 -5.34
C ILE A 43 5.98 -6.93 -5.48
N CYS A 44 5.06 -6.06 -5.89
CA CYS A 44 5.24 -4.62 -5.73
C CYS A 44 4.44 -4.18 -4.49
N ALA A 45 5.11 -3.56 -3.51
CA ALA A 45 4.51 -3.26 -2.22
C ALA A 45 5.07 -1.95 -1.65
N PRO A 46 4.45 -1.40 -0.58
CA PRO A 46 5.00 -0.26 0.15
C PRO A 46 6.41 -0.55 0.63
N ALA A 47 7.32 0.39 0.38
CA ALA A 47 8.73 0.25 0.65
C ALA A 47 8.98 -0.10 2.13
N GLU A 48 8.25 0.51 3.05
CA GLU A 48 8.35 0.26 4.48
C GLU A 48 7.90 -1.15 4.91
N LYS A 49 7.10 -1.85 4.09
CA LYS A 49 6.59 -3.20 4.38
C LYS A 49 7.37 -4.31 3.66
N THR A 50 8.29 -3.97 2.76
CA THR A 50 9.03 -4.95 1.94
C THR A 50 9.74 -6.01 2.77
N SER A 51 10.30 -5.63 3.93
CA SER A 51 11.04 -6.52 4.84
C SER A 51 10.15 -7.51 5.60
N GLU A 52 8.85 -7.24 5.68
CA GLU A 52 7.86 -8.10 6.36
C GLU A 52 7.27 -9.14 5.39
N ILE A 53 7.45 -8.96 4.08
CA ILE A 53 6.90 -9.83 3.04
C ILE A 53 7.83 -11.03 2.84
N ILE A 54 7.43 -12.16 3.42
CA ILE A 54 8.10 -13.45 3.25
C ILE A 54 7.25 -14.32 2.31
N THR A 55 7.82 -14.68 1.15
CA THR A 55 7.20 -15.60 0.19
C THR A 55 8.05 -16.87 0.06
N THR A 56 7.51 -17.92 -0.56
CA THR A 56 8.35 -18.99 -1.11
C THR A 56 9.27 -18.42 -2.21
N CYS A 57 10.41 -19.07 -2.44
CA CYS A 57 11.38 -18.71 -3.49
C CYS A 57 11.06 -19.42 -4.81
N GLU A 58 9.78 -19.48 -5.17
CA GLU A 58 9.34 -20.02 -6.45
C GLU A 58 9.52 -18.97 -7.53
N TYR A 59 10.29 -19.33 -8.56
CA TYR A 59 10.46 -18.48 -9.74
C TYR A 59 9.57 -18.98 -10.87
N ARG A 60 8.79 -18.08 -11.48
CA ARG A 60 8.00 -18.36 -12.67
C ARG A 60 8.50 -17.53 -13.84
N GLU A 61 8.30 -18.01 -15.06
CA GLU A 61 8.85 -17.37 -16.27
C GLU A 61 8.35 -15.94 -16.44
N GLU A 62 7.09 -15.65 -16.08
CA GLU A 62 6.51 -14.31 -16.14
C GLU A 62 7.22 -13.29 -15.24
N TYR A 63 7.95 -13.73 -14.21
CA TYR A 63 8.71 -12.82 -13.35
C TYR A 63 9.93 -12.23 -14.08
N SER A 64 10.38 -12.84 -15.17
CA SER A 64 11.43 -12.27 -16.01
C SER A 64 11.00 -10.95 -16.66
N CYS A 65 9.70 -10.82 -16.97
CA CYS A 65 9.10 -9.62 -17.55
C CYS A 65 9.10 -8.43 -16.59
N LEU A 66 9.19 -8.66 -15.28
CA LEU A 66 9.22 -7.58 -14.28
C LEU A 66 10.42 -6.64 -14.42
N LYS A 67 11.50 -7.09 -15.08
CA LYS A 67 12.67 -6.27 -15.41
C LYS A 67 12.38 -5.20 -16.48
N LEU A 68 11.26 -5.34 -17.19
CA LEU A 68 10.82 -4.43 -18.26
C LEU A 68 9.83 -3.38 -17.74
N THR A 69 9.47 -3.43 -16.46
CA THR A 69 8.56 -2.49 -15.78
C THR A 69 9.21 -1.96 -14.51
N SER A 70 8.52 -1.07 -13.81
CA SER A 70 8.90 -0.52 -12.52
C SER A 70 7.77 -0.72 -11.53
N CYS A 71 8.11 -0.85 -10.25
CA CYS A 71 7.14 -0.85 -9.15
C CYS A 71 6.86 0.61 -8.76
N GLY A 72 5.60 1.03 -8.74
CA GLY A 72 5.20 2.42 -8.52
C GLY A 72 3.79 2.56 -7.94
N CYS A 73 3.32 3.79 -7.80
CA CYS A 73 2.06 4.11 -7.14
C CYS A 73 0.96 4.37 -8.17
N VAL A 74 -0.06 3.50 -8.18
CA VAL A 74 -1.23 3.59 -9.07
C VAL A 74 -2.48 3.58 -8.21
N ASP A 75 -3.31 4.62 -8.34
CA ASP A 75 -4.54 4.77 -7.55
C ASP A 75 -4.34 4.61 -6.04
N ASN A 76 -3.23 5.17 -5.53
CA ASN A 76 -2.78 5.07 -4.14
C ASN A 76 -2.45 3.65 -3.67
N LYS A 77 -2.12 2.73 -4.59
CA LYS A 77 -1.66 1.37 -4.31
C LYS A 77 -0.34 1.09 -5.00
N CYS A 78 0.52 0.31 -4.36
CA CYS A 78 1.75 -0.11 -5.02
C CYS A 78 1.43 -1.20 -6.05
N ALA A 79 1.78 -0.94 -7.32
CA ALA A 79 1.52 -1.83 -8.44
C ALA A 79 2.64 -1.77 -9.48
N TRP A 80 2.76 -2.83 -10.29
CA TRP A 80 3.66 -2.84 -11.45
C TRP A 80 3.13 -1.89 -12.53
N LEU A 81 3.97 -0.96 -12.99
CA LEU A 81 3.61 0.06 -13.97
C LEU A 81 3.53 -0.55 -15.36
N GLU A 82 2.31 -0.74 -15.85
CA GLU A 82 2.08 -1.30 -17.17
C GLU A 82 2.74 -0.49 -18.30
N ASN A 83 3.46 -1.18 -19.18
CA ASN A 83 4.01 -0.63 -20.43
C ASN A 83 4.02 -1.71 -21.51
N ASP A 84 4.24 -1.30 -22.77
CA ASP A 84 4.12 -2.20 -23.92
C ASP A 84 5.11 -3.37 -23.86
N ASN A 85 6.39 -3.11 -23.51
CA ASN A 85 7.41 -4.16 -23.40
C ASN A 85 7.06 -5.20 -22.33
N TYR A 86 6.53 -4.75 -21.18
CA TYR A 86 6.10 -5.63 -20.11
C TYR A 86 4.91 -6.50 -20.55
N LYS A 87 3.92 -5.91 -21.21
CA LYS A 87 2.74 -6.64 -21.71
C LYS A 87 3.09 -7.65 -22.79
N GLU A 88 3.91 -7.25 -23.75
CA GLU A 88 4.37 -8.14 -24.83
C GLU A 88 5.09 -9.36 -24.26
N CYS A 89 6.04 -9.17 -23.34
CA CYS A 89 6.71 -10.27 -22.65
C CYS A 89 5.73 -11.20 -21.91
N LEU A 90 4.72 -10.66 -21.23
CA LEU A 90 3.72 -11.47 -20.52
C LEU A 90 2.89 -12.34 -21.47
N GLU A 91 2.54 -11.83 -22.65
CA GLU A 91 1.82 -12.61 -23.66
C GLU A 91 2.72 -13.71 -24.26
N GLU A 92 3.99 -13.40 -24.52
CA GLU A 92 4.97 -14.38 -25.03
C GLU A 92 5.19 -15.57 -24.09
N VAL A 93 5.31 -15.34 -22.78
CA VAL A 93 5.55 -16.41 -21.79
C VAL A 93 4.28 -17.17 -21.39
N ARG A 94 3.09 -16.70 -21.80
CA ARG A 94 1.79 -17.35 -21.54
C ARG A 94 1.26 -18.16 -22.72
N GLY A 95 1.73 -17.86 -23.94
CA GLY A 95 1.35 -18.51 -25.20
C GLY A 95 2.09 -19.82 -25.47
#